data_AF-A0AAJ1RTR5-F1
#
_entry.id   AF-A0AAJ1RTR5-F1
#
_cell.length_a   1.000
_cell.length_b   1.000
_cell.length_c   1.000
_cell.angle_alpha   90.00
_cell.angle_beta   90.00
_cell.angle_gamma   90.00
#
_symmetry.space_group_name_H-M   'P 1'
#
loop_
_entity.id
_entity.type
_entity.pdbx_description
1 polymer ?
#
loop_
_entity_poly.entity_id
_entity_poly.type
_entity_poly.pdbx_seq_one_letter_code
_entity_poly.pdbx_strand_id
1 'polypeptide(L)'
;EDGTNRIAVLYPDNSTFQDDEVGAGLSASDFAIQVFNASNISYALNEGIIGDWQSGDEWSWVLYIWDIDNESWVSTEQDISSISLDAGVHLAWAASNADIGNLPPGVECNGHGWVMGSGGGAHCMCDEGYERPDGDWLSCVAEGDGSNGQSNGADPHEQSLGEYEVGHSTVTFILDKQMRKRVAYSGINWDADEFLHDIRALADE
;
A
#
# COMPACT_ATOMS: atom_id res chain seq x y z
N GLU A 1 8.75 -11.90 9.02
CA GLU A 1 8.83 -10.48 8.63
C GLU A 1 8.06 -9.71 9.66
N ASP A 2 8.65 -8.66 10.22
CA ASP A 2 7.98 -7.83 11.22
C ASP A 2 6.89 -7.04 10.48
N GLY A 3 5.67 -7.60 10.46
CA GLY A 3 4.52 -6.95 9.84
C GLY A 3 4.18 -5.66 10.58
N THR A 4 3.79 -4.63 9.82
CA THR A 4 3.30 -3.37 10.34
C THR A 4 1.86 -3.50 10.79
N ASN A 5 1.51 -2.84 11.89
CA ASN A 5 0.16 -2.72 12.40
C ASN A 5 -0.41 -1.37 11.94
N ARG A 6 -1.65 -1.38 11.45
CA ARG A 6 -2.37 -0.15 11.09
C ARG A 6 -3.21 0.30 12.27
N ILE A 7 -3.20 1.58 12.55
CA ILE A 7 -4.17 2.25 13.42
C ILE A 7 -4.88 3.34 12.63
N ALA A 8 -6.21 3.29 12.60
CA ALA A 8 -7.04 4.29 11.93
C ALA A 8 -8.04 4.94 12.90
N VAL A 9 -8.44 6.16 12.60
CA VAL A 9 -9.51 6.87 13.31
C VAL A 9 -10.45 7.48 12.29
N LEU A 10 -11.74 7.18 12.40
CA LEU A 10 -12.82 7.81 11.66
C LEU A 10 -13.58 8.78 12.57
N TYR A 11 -13.42 10.06 12.29
CA TYR A 11 -14.00 11.14 13.06
C TYR A 11 -15.50 11.36 12.74
N PRO A 12 -16.27 12.04 13.61
CA PRO A 12 -17.69 12.32 13.38
C PRO A 12 -18.02 13.09 12.10
N ASP A 13 -17.06 13.84 11.55
CA ASP A 13 -17.18 14.56 10.28
C ASP A 13 -16.86 13.70 9.04
N ASN A 14 -16.63 12.40 9.22
CA ASN A 14 -16.16 11.44 8.21
C ASN A 14 -14.73 11.68 7.69
N SER A 15 -13.95 12.55 8.33
CA SER A 15 -12.52 12.59 8.07
C SER A 15 -11.83 11.38 8.71
N THR A 16 -10.71 10.96 8.13
CA THR A 16 -9.91 9.83 8.61
C THR A 16 -8.48 10.22 8.94
N PHE A 17 -7.96 9.59 9.98
CA PHE A 17 -6.53 9.51 10.28
C PHE A 17 -6.11 8.05 10.13
N GLN A 18 -4.91 7.81 9.60
CA GLN A 18 -4.31 6.48 9.55
C GLN A 18 -2.81 6.60 9.78
N ASP A 19 -2.23 5.58 10.40
CA ASP A 19 -0.80 5.43 10.59
C ASP A 19 -0.43 3.94 10.62
N ASP A 20 0.75 3.62 10.07
CA ASP A 20 1.26 2.26 9.94
C ASP A 20 2.62 2.18 10.64
N GLU A 21 2.68 1.47 11.76
CA GLU A 21 3.90 1.28 12.55
C GLU A 21 4.05 -0.16 13.03
N VAL A 22 5.27 -0.56 13.39
CA VAL A 22 5.51 -1.89 13.96
C VAL A 22 5.03 -1.92 15.41
N GLY A 23 3.92 -2.62 15.66
CA GLY A 23 3.32 -2.80 16.98
C GLY A 23 3.55 -4.18 17.60
N ALA A 24 4.19 -5.10 16.88
CA ALA A 24 4.37 -6.49 17.30
C ALA A 24 5.00 -6.62 18.70
N GLY A 25 4.31 -7.32 19.60
CA GLY A 25 4.74 -7.54 20.98
C GLY A 25 4.32 -6.46 21.98
N LEU A 26 3.63 -5.41 21.54
CA LEU A 26 2.96 -4.44 22.41
C LEU A 26 1.50 -4.85 22.68
N SER A 27 0.93 -4.30 23.75
CA SER A 27 -0.53 -4.25 23.88
C SER A 27 -1.09 -3.21 22.91
N ALA A 28 -2.31 -3.42 22.42
CA ALA A 28 -2.98 -2.45 21.55
C ALA A 28 -3.10 -1.07 22.23
N SER A 29 -3.22 -1.02 23.56
CA SER A 29 -3.26 0.24 24.30
C SER A 29 -1.92 0.97 24.27
N ASP A 30 -0.81 0.25 24.46
CA ASP A 30 0.52 0.86 24.41
C ASP A 30 0.85 1.36 23.00
N PHE A 31 0.46 0.59 21.99
CA PHE A 31 0.62 0.97 20.59
C PHE A 31 -0.20 2.22 20.23
N ALA A 32 -1.46 2.28 20.64
CA ALA A 32 -2.29 3.48 20.41
C ALA A 32 -1.67 4.72 21.08
N ILE A 33 -1.20 4.59 22.33
CA ILE A 33 -0.52 5.68 23.04
C ILE A 33 0.75 6.12 22.29
N GLN A 34 1.54 5.17 21.79
CA GLN A 34 2.75 5.47 21.02
C GLN A 34 2.42 6.28 19.77
N VAL A 35 1.51 5.76 18.93
CA VAL A 35 1.18 6.39 17.65
C VAL A 35 0.52 7.76 17.83
N PHE A 36 -0.44 7.88 18.76
CA PHE A 36 -1.11 9.16 18.99
C PHE A 36 -0.16 10.21 19.58
N ASN A 37 0.77 9.82 20.46
CA ASN A 37 1.79 10.75 20.94
C ASN A 37 2.74 11.19 19.82
N ALA A 38 3.17 10.27 18.96
CA ALA A 38 4.04 10.58 17.81
C ALA A 38 3.35 11.54 16.82
N SER A 39 2.05 11.34 16.61
CA SER A 39 1.20 12.16 15.73
C SER A 39 0.66 13.43 16.40
N ASN A 40 1.01 13.68 17.66
CA ASN A 40 0.53 14.81 18.46
C ASN A 40 -1.02 14.88 18.55
N ILE A 41 -1.67 13.72 18.61
CA ILE A 41 -3.11 13.52 18.76
C ILE A 41 -3.40 13.29 20.24
N SER A 42 -4.34 14.07 20.79
CA SER A 42 -4.79 13.87 22.17
C SER A 42 -5.56 12.56 22.29
N TYR A 43 -5.21 11.70 23.25
CA TYR A 43 -5.83 10.39 23.41
C TYR A 43 -6.14 10.12 24.87
N ALA A 44 -7.44 10.03 25.18
CA ALA A 44 -7.94 9.67 26.50
C ALA A 44 -9.32 9.01 26.38
N LEU A 45 -9.35 7.70 26.12
CA LEU A 45 -10.61 6.94 25.98
C LEU A 45 -11.51 6.99 27.21
N ASN A 46 -10.93 7.07 28.41
CA ASN A 46 -11.70 7.21 29.66
C ASN A 46 -12.54 8.50 29.70
N GLU A 47 -12.09 9.53 28.98
CA GLU A 47 -12.78 10.82 28.84
C GLU A 47 -13.50 10.95 27.48
N GLY A 48 -13.42 9.92 26.65
CA GLY A 48 -13.98 9.90 25.31
C GLY A 48 -13.23 10.74 24.29
N ILE A 49 -11.94 11.02 24.50
CA ILE A 49 -11.16 11.95 23.67
C ILE A 49 -10.26 11.21 22.68
N ILE A 50 -10.38 11.55 21.40
CA ILE A 50 -9.39 11.23 20.35
C ILE A 50 -9.25 12.45 19.43
N GLY A 51 -8.03 13.01 19.36
CA GLY A 51 -7.76 14.28 18.71
C GLY A 51 -8.52 15.43 19.37
N ASP A 52 -9.14 16.28 18.55
CA ASP A 52 -9.95 17.41 19.01
C ASP A 52 -11.40 17.02 19.34
N TRP A 53 -11.73 15.73 19.26
CA TRP A 53 -13.09 15.22 19.40
C TRP A 53 -13.30 14.54 20.74
N GLN A 54 -14.40 14.91 21.39
CA GLN A 54 -14.86 14.28 22.63
C GLN A 54 -16.25 13.66 22.42
N SER A 55 -16.38 12.37 22.70
CA SER A 55 -17.66 11.67 22.66
C SER A 55 -18.60 12.14 23.77
N GLY A 56 -19.90 11.97 23.56
CA GLY A 56 -20.92 12.41 24.51
C GLY A 56 -22.21 11.61 24.36
N ASP A 57 -23.35 12.26 24.63
CA ASP A 57 -24.65 11.59 24.59
C ASP A 57 -25.12 11.24 23.15
N GLU A 58 -24.59 11.93 22.14
CA GLU A 58 -25.03 11.79 20.74
C GLU A 58 -24.28 10.70 19.96
N TRP A 59 -23.05 10.39 20.35
CA TRP A 59 -22.20 9.39 19.70
C TRP A 59 -21.07 8.95 20.64
N SER A 60 -20.59 7.72 20.46
CA SER A 60 -19.47 7.15 21.21
C SER A 60 -18.38 6.63 20.28
N TRP A 61 -17.17 6.49 20.80
CA TRP A 61 -16.10 5.77 20.11
C TRP A 61 -16.37 4.27 20.13
N VAL A 62 -16.27 3.63 18.97
CA VAL A 62 -16.39 2.18 18.80
C VAL A 62 -15.05 1.66 18.29
N LEU A 63 -14.51 0.62 18.94
CA LEU A 63 -13.26 -0.02 18.56
C LEU A 63 -13.55 -1.12 17.52
N TYR A 64 -12.73 -1.17 16.48
CA TYR A 64 -12.77 -2.14 15.40
C TYR A 64 -11.43 -2.83 15.27
N ILE A 65 -11.48 -4.10 14.86
CA ILE A 65 -10.34 -4.91 14.47
C ILE A 65 -10.53 -5.28 13.00
N TRP A 66 -9.45 -5.26 12.22
CA TRP A 66 -9.49 -5.70 10.84
C TRP A 66 -9.64 -7.21 10.75
N ASP A 67 -10.67 -7.66 10.05
CA ASP A 67 -10.84 -9.05 9.65
C ASP A 67 -10.26 -9.21 8.24
N ILE A 68 -9.12 -9.89 8.15
CA ILE A 68 -8.42 -10.11 6.89
C ILE A 68 -9.18 -11.07 5.96
N ASP A 69 -9.90 -12.04 6.52
CA ASP A 69 -10.62 -13.05 5.72
C ASP A 69 -11.86 -12.43 5.05
N ASN A 70 -12.51 -11.49 5.74
CA ASN A 70 -13.70 -10.79 5.26
C ASN A 70 -13.40 -9.38 4.71
N GLU A 71 -12.12 -8.98 4.69
CA GLU A 71 -11.65 -7.67 4.23
C GLU A 71 -12.46 -6.49 4.79
N SER A 72 -12.77 -6.54 6.09
CA SER A 72 -13.67 -5.57 6.70
C SER A 72 -13.35 -5.29 8.16
N TRP A 73 -13.76 -4.11 8.62
CA TRP A 73 -13.66 -3.70 10.02
C TRP A 73 -14.78 -4.33 10.85
N VAL A 74 -14.41 -5.08 11.88
CA VAL A 74 -15.36 -5.74 12.80
C VAL A 74 -15.27 -5.10 14.18
N SER A 75 -16.41 -4.63 14.70
CA SER A 75 -16.46 -4.00 16.02
C SER A 75 -16.18 -5.01 17.14
N THR A 76 -15.44 -4.60 18.16
CA THR A 76 -15.13 -5.43 19.33
C THR A 76 -15.48 -4.71 20.63
N GLU A 77 -16.00 -5.47 21.59
CA GLU A 77 -16.22 -5.00 22.98
C GLU A 77 -15.05 -5.37 23.90
N GLN A 78 -13.96 -5.93 23.34
CA GLN A 78 -12.78 -6.28 24.12
C GLN A 78 -12.09 -5.03 24.66
N ASP A 79 -11.55 -5.14 25.87
CA ASP A 79 -10.72 -4.09 26.42
C ASP A 79 -9.44 -4.00 25.59
N ILE A 80 -9.09 -2.78 25.16
CA ILE A 80 -7.92 -2.55 24.32
C ILE A 80 -6.62 -3.03 24.99
N SER A 81 -6.51 -2.97 26.31
CA SER A 81 -5.32 -3.46 27.03
C SER A 81 -5.17 -4.98 26.99
N SER A 82 -6.25 -5.70 26.68
CA SER A 82 -6.24 -7.16 26.56
C SER A 82 -5.87 -7.67 25.17
N ILE A 83 -5.88 -6.79 24.17
CA ILE A 83 -5.53 -7.12 22.78
C ILE A 83 -4.01 -7.07 22.65
N SER A 84 -3.40 -8.21 22.33
CA SER A 84 -1.97 -8.30 22.01
C SER A 84 -1.77 -8.12 20.51
N LEU A 85 -0.83 -7.27 20.11
CA LEU A 85 -0.52 -7.06 18.70
C LEU A 85 0.46 -8.10 18.17
N ASP A 86 0.01 -8.81 17.13
CA ASP A 86 0.87 -9.53 16.20
C ASP A 86 0.82 -8.87 14.82
N ALA A 87 1.58 -9.40 13.84
CA ALA A 87 1.72 -8.81 12.51
C ALA A 87 0.40 -8.66 11.71
N GLY A 88 -0.71 -9.28 12.13
CA GLY A 88 -2.00 -9.20 11.45
C GLY A 88 -3.08 -8.43 12.21
N VAL A 89 -2.77 -7.86 13.37
CA VAL A 89 -3.76 -7.11 14.17
C VAL A 89 -3.75 -5.64 13.79
N HIS A 90 -4.80 -5.18 13.12
CA HIS A 90 -5.00 -3.77 12.79
C HIS A 90 -6.19 -3.22 13.58
N LEU A 91 -6.10 -1.97 14.00
CA LEU A 91 -7.05 -1.32 14.89
C LEU A 91 -7.69 -0.11 14.21
N ALA A 92 -8.96 0.13 14.49
CA ALA A 92 -9.58 1.39 14.15
C ALA A 92 -10.54 1.87 15.24
N TRP A 93 -10.61 3.19 15.44
CA TRP A 93 -11.72 3.81 16.16
C TRP A 93 -12.64 4.49 15.17
N ALA A 94 -13.94 4.29 15.31
CA ALA A 94 -14.92 5.09 14.58
C ALA A 94 -15.91 5.73 15.54
N ALA A 95 -16.28 6.97 15.23
CA ALA A 95 -17.45 7.58 15.84
C ALA A 95 -18.71 6.80 15.43
N SER A 96 -19.58 6.45 16.38
CA SER A 96 -20.77 5.62 16.13
C SER A 96 -21.78 6.22 15.14
N ASN A 97 -21.65 7.51 14.83
CA ASN A 97 -22.48 8.25 13.87
C ASN A 97 -21.78 8.50 12.52
N ALA A 98 -20.52 8.07 12.37
CA ALA A 98 -19.79 8.17 11.12
C ALA A 98 -20.06 6.96 10.21
N ASP A 99 -19.81 7.12 8.91
CA ASP A 99 -19.95 6.04 7.93
C ASP A 99 -18.66 5.23 7.87
N ILE A 100 -18.73 3.99 8.38
CA ILE A 100 -17.62 3.03 8.42
C ILE A 100 -17.00 2.79 7.04
N GLY A 101 -17.76 2.96 5.95
CA GLY A 101 -17.23 2.85 4.59
C GLY A 101 -16.13 3.86 4.26
N ASN A 102 -15.98 4.92 5.05
CA ASN A 102 -14.89 5.90 4.89
C ASN A 102 -13.58 5.48 5.57
N LEU A 103 -13.59 4.44 6.40
CA LEU A 103 -12.34 3.91 6.96
C LEU A 103 -11.49 3.29 5.84
N PRO A 104 -10.18 3.58 5.82
CA PRO A 104 -9.27 2.87 4.92
C PRO A 104 -9.21 1.38 5.31
N PRO A 105 -8.90 0.48 4.37
CA PRO A 105 -8.65 -0.93 4.67
C PRO A 105 -7.56 -1.08 5.75
N GLY A 106 -7.65 -2.14 6.56
CA GLY A 106 -6.65 -2.42 7.61
C GLY A 106 -5.29 -2.82 7.06
N VAL A 107 -5.26 -3.37 5.84
CA VAL A 107 -4.04 -3.70 5.08
C VAL A 107 -4.16 -3.19 3.66
N GLU A 108 -3.04 -2.78 3.08
CA GLU A 108 -2.99 -2.42 1.66
C GLU A 108 -2.93 -3.66 0.78
N CYS A 109 -3.47 -3.57 -0.45
CA CYS A 109 -3.38 -4.65 -1.44
C CYS A 109 -3.88 -6.00 -0.92
N ASN A 110 -4.90 -6.01 -0.04
CA ASN A 110 -5.42 -7.20 0.64
C ASN A 110 -4.36 -8.01 1.40
N GLY A 111 -3.22 -7.39 1.75
CA GLY A 111 -2.09 -8.08 2.37
C GLY A 111 -1.25 -8.94 1.41
N HIS A 112 -1.47 -8.82 0.11
CA HIS A 112 -0.82 -9.61 -0.94
C HIS A 112 -0.07 -8.75 -1.95
N GLY A 113 0.56 -7.67 -1.48
CA GLY A 113 1.36 -6.79 -2.30
C GLY A 113 1.75 -5.51 -1.58
N TRP A 114 2.17 -4.53 -2.36
CA TRP A 114 2.55 -3.21 -1.88
C TRP A 114 2.03 -2.10 -2.80
N VAL A 115 1.70 -0.92 -2.26
CA VAL A 115 1.22 0.20 -3.07
C VAL A 115 2.40 0.96 -3.68
N MET A 116 2.36 1.13 -5.00
CA MET A 116 3.24 2.03 -5.75
C MET A 116 2.47 3.30 -6.13
N GLY A 117 3.15 4.44 -6.08
CA GLY A 117 2.57 5.74 -6.46
C GLY A 117 1.82 6.41 -5.31
N SER A 118 1.18 7.54 -5.60
CA SER A 118 0.42 8.32 -4.62
C SER A 118 -0.76 9.02 -5.29
N GLY A 119 -1.80 9.34 -4.51
CA GLY A 119 -2.99 10.02 -5.04
C GLY A 119 -3.67 9.19 -6.14
N GLY A 120 -4.07 9.85 -7.24
CA GLY A 120 -4.74 9.17 -8.36
C GLY A 120 -3.88 8.17 -9.14
N GLY A 121 -2.55 8.15 -8.92
CA GLY A 121 -1.61 7.21 -9.54
C GLY A 121 -1.30 5.98 -8.68
N ALA A 122 -1.86 5.89 -7.46
CA ALA A 122 -1.62 4.79 -6.54
C ALA A 122 -2.19 3.47 -7.08
N HIS A 123 -1.38 2.43 -7.12
CA HIS A 123 -1.80 1.08 -7.52
C HIS A 123 -0.98 0.00 -6.82
N CYS A 124 -1.60 -1.16 -6.59
CA CYS A 124 -0.99 -2.30 -5.95
C CYS A 124 -0.09 -3.09 -6.90
N MET A 125 1.08 -3.44 -6.40
CA MET A 125 1.99 -4.39 -7.00
C MET A 125 1.84 -5.70 -6.25
N CYS A 126 1.09 -6.63 -6.85
CA CYS A 126 0.73 -7.88 -6.21
C CYS A 126 1.89 -8.87 -6.13
N ASP A 127 1.91 -9.67 -5.07
CA ASP A 127 2.84 -10.76 -4.87
C ASP A 127 2.59 -11.92 -5.85
N GLU A 128 3.55 -12.84 -5.96
CA GLU A 128 3.43 -14.01 -6.83
C GLU A 128 2.18 -14.84 -6.47
N GLY A 129 1.35 -15.14 -7.49
CA GLY A 129 0.07 -15.86 -7.32
C GLY A 129 -1.14 -14.97 -7.08
N TYR A 130 -0.96 -13.64 -7.06
CA TYR A 130 -2.02 -12.66 -6.96
C TYR A 130 -2.00 -11.67 -8.13
N GLU A 131 -3.17 -11.23 -8.56
CA GLU A 131 -3.37 -10.24 -9.62
C GLU A 131 -4.35 -9.15 -9.19
N ARG A 132 -4.28 -7.99 -9.85
CA ARG A 132 -5.25 -6.92 -9.61
C ARG A 132 -6.58 -7.25 -10.29
N PRO A 133 -7.72 -7.12 -9.61
CA PRO A 133 -9.03 -7.18 -10.25
C PRO A 133 -9.20 -6.06 -11.29
N ASP A 134 -9.97 -6.31 -12.35
CA ASP A 134 -10.29 -5.28 -13.33
C ASP A 134 -11.04 -4.10 -12.69
N GLY A 135 -10.45 -2.90 -12.81
CA GLY A 135 -11.02 -1.65 -12.29
C GLY A 135 -10.77 -1.38 -10.81
N ASP A 136 -10.18 -2.33 -10.07
CA ASP A 136 -9.71 -2.13 -8.71
C ASP A 136 -8.18 -2.17 -8.67
N TRP A 137 -7.59 -0.98 -8.63
CA TRP A 137 -6.13 -0.82 -8.67
C TRP A 137 -5.48 -0.95 -7.29
N LEU A 138 -6.26 -0.98 -6.20
CA LEU A 138 -5.73 -1.01 -4.83
C LEU A 138 -5.94 -2.35 -4.14
N SER A 139 -6.29 -3.39 -4.92
CA SER A 139 -6.55 -4.73 -4.43
C SER A 139 -5.74 -5.78 -5.18
N CYS A 140 -5.42 -6.89 -4.50
CA CYS A 140 -4.76 -8.07 -5.05
C CYS A 140 -5.56 -9.32 -4.66
N VAL A 141 -6.08 -10.02 -5.68
CA VAL A 141 -6.85 -11.25 -5.52
C VAL A 141 -6.09 -12.43 -6.11
N ALA A 142 -6.41 -13.65 -5.70
CA ALA A 142 -5.75 -14.84 -6.23
C ALA A 142 -5.92 -14.91 -7.76
N GLU A 143 -4.86 -15.30 -8.47
CA GLU A 143 -4.89 -15.47 -9.93
C GLU A 143 -6.06 -16.36 -10.37
N GLY A 144 -6.86 -15.87 -11.31
CA GLY A 144 -8.04 -16.55 -11.83
C GLY A 144 -9.34 -16.29 -11.07
N ASP A 145 -9.31 -15.54 -9.97
CA ASP A 145 -10.49 -14.96 -9.31
C ASP A 145 -10.80 -13.54 -9.81
N GLY A 146 -9.84 -12.90 -10.48
CA GLY A 146 -10.04 -11.65 -11.20
C GLY A 146 -11.07 -11.82 -12.32
N SER A 147 -12.13 -11.03 -12.30
CA SER A 147 -13.08 -11.00 -13.42
C SER A 147 -12.33 -10.52 -14.68
N ASN A 148 -12.23 -11.38 -15.69
CA ASN A 148 -11.63 -11.14 -17.02
C ASN A 148 -12.46 -10.16 -17.87
N GLY A 149 -12.85 -9.03 -17.29
CA GLY A 149 -13.82 -8.08 -17.81
C GLY A 149 -13.11 -6.83 -18.32
N GLN A 150 -12.60 -6.91 -19.55
CA GLN A 150 -12.09 -5.81 -20.39
C GLN A 150 -12.28 -4.41 -19.77
N SER A 151 -11.24 -3.99 -19.03
CA SER A 151 -11.24 -2.75 -18.24
C SER A 151 -11.73 -1.54 -19.05
N ASN A 152 -12.79 -0.90 -18.54
CA ASN A 152 -13.18 0.47 -18.91
C ASN A 152 -12.53 1.52 -17.98
N GLY A 153 -11.70 1.10 -17.02
CA GLY A 153 -10.95 1.97 -16.13
C GLY A 153 -9.65 2.39 -16.78
N ALA A 154 -9.43 3.70 -16.92
CA ALA A 154 -8.16 4.22 -17.39
C ALA A 154 -7.03 3.76 -16.45
N ASP A 155 -5.97 3.18 -16.99
CA ASP A 155 -4.81 2.75 -16.24
C ASP A 155 -4.19 3.98 -15.52
N PRO A 156 -4.17 4.02 -14.17
CA PRO A 156 -3.59 5.13 -13.43
C PRO A 156 -2.08 5.24 -13.67
N HIS A 157 -1.42 4.16 -14.09
CA HIS A 157 -0.04 4.19 -14.54
C HIS A 157 0.11 4.97 -15.84
N GLU A 158 -0.79 4.81 -16.82
CA GLU A 158 -0.75 5.55 -18.10
C GLU A 158 -0.87 7.07 -17.90
N GLN A 159 -1.69 7.50 -16.94
CA GLN A 159 -1.83 8.93 -16.59
C GLN A 159 -0.60 9.47 -15.85
N SER A 160 0.02 8.66 -15.00
CA SER A 160 1.21 8.99 -14.19
C SER A 160 2.50 9.05 -15.02
N LEU A 161 2.59 8.32 -16.14
CA LEU A 161 3.75 8.36 -17.06
C LEU A 161 4.04 9.76 -17.65
N GLY A 162 3.07 10.69 -17.58
CA GLY A 162 3.27 12.09 -17.99
C GLY A 162 3.88 12.99 -16.91
N GLU A 163 3.86 12.58 -15.64
CA GLU A 163 4.33 13.40 -14.50
C GLU A 163 5.77 13.09 -14.07
N TYR A 164 6.27 11.90 -14.40
CA TYR A 164 7.63 11.47 -14.11
C TYR A 164 8.34 11.08 -15.41
N GLU A 165 9.17 11.97 -15.94
CA GLU A 165 10.15 11.59 -16.96
C GLU A 165 11.25 10.75 -16.29
N VAL A 166 10.98 9.47 -16.03
CA VAL A 166 12.05 8.51 -15.83
C VAL A 166 12.81 8.48 -17.16
N GLY A 167 14.00 9.07 -17.17
CA GLY A 167 14.85 9.06 -18.36
C GLY A 167 15.19 7.63 -18.74
N HIS A 168 14.40 7.02 -19.62
CA HIS A 168 14.64 5.70 -20.18
C HIS A 168 15.84 5.75 -21.13
N SER A 169 17.05 5.89 -20.57
CA SER A 169 18.28 5.71 -21.32
C SER A 169 18.63 4.23 -21.33
N THR A 170 18.07 3.48 -22.27
CA THR A 170 18.52 2.11 -22.54
C THR A 170 19.87 2.18 -23.24
N VAL A 171 20.85 1.40 -22.79
CA VAL A 171 22.16 1.28 -23.47
C VAL A 171 22.49 -0.19 -23.66
N THR A 172 22.76 -0.58 -24.90
CA THR A 172 23.18 -1.94 -25.27
C THR A 172 24.70 -1.97 -25.46
N PHE A 173 25.40 -2.89 -24.81
CA PHE A 173 26.86 -3.04 -24.93
C PHE A 173 27.23 -4.32 -25.69
N ILE A 174 28.25 -4.24 -26.54
CA ILE A 174 28.96 -5.42 -27.06
C ILE A 174 30.24 -5.61 -26.24
N LEU A 175 30.41 -6.80 -25.68
CA LEU A 175 31.57 -7.17 -24.86
C LEU A 175 32.49 -8.12 -25.64
N ASP A 176 33.80 -8.03 -25.39
CA ASP A 176 34.77 -9.01 -25.92
C ASP A 176 34.86 -10.28 -25.05
N LYS A 177 35.68 -11.25 -25.48
CA LYS A 177 35.92 -12.52 -24.77
C LYS A 177 36.50 -12.34 -23.36
N GLN A 178 37.05 -11.16 -23.04
CA GLN A 178 37.57 -10.81 -21.72
C GLN A 178 36.60 -9.91 -20.93
N MET A 179 35.34 -9.83 -21.34
CA MET A 179 34.27 -9.04 -20.71
C MET A 179 34.51 -7.52 -20.73
N ARG A 180 35.34 -7.02 -21.65
CA ARG A 180 35.58 -5.57 -21.80
C ARG A 180 34.56 -4.98 -22.76
N LYS A 181 34.02 -3.81 -22.40
CA LYS A 181 33.07 -3.06 -23.25
C LYS A 181 33.79 -2.55 -24.50
N ARG A 182 33.30 -2.93 -25.68
CA ARG A 182 33.88 -2.53 -26.97
C ARG A 182 33.02 -1.50 -27.69
N VAL A 183 31.70 -1.72 -27.71
CA VAL A 183 30.72 -0.82 -28.34
C VAL A 183 29.57 -0.56 -27.39
N ALA A 184 28.97 0.63 -27.50
CA ALA A 184 27.78 1.03 -26.76
C ALA A 184 26.78 1.69 -27.71
N TYR A 185 25.56 1.15 -27.77
CA TYR A 185 24.42 1.71 -28.49
C TYR A 185 23.47 2.37 -27.50
N SER A 186 23.19 3.66 -27.70
CA SER A 186 22.27 4.42 -26.85
C SER A 186 20.86 4.46 -27.43
N GLY A 187 19.87 4.30 -26.56
CA GLY A 187 18.45 4.32 -26.90
C GLY A 187 17.97 3.02 -27.54
N ILE A 188 16.73 3.07 -28.05
CA ILE A 188 16.05 1.92 -28.68
C ILE A 188 16.11 1.95 -30.21
N ASN A 189 16.67 3.00 -30.81
CA ASN A 189 16.69 3.22 -32.26
C ASN A 189 18.00 2.77 -32.93
N TRP A 190 18.69 1.77 -32.36
CA TRP A 190 19.90 1.23 -33.00
C TRP A 190 19.52 0.35 -34.19
N ASP A 191 20.35 0.41 -35.23
CA ASP A 191 20.15 -0.35 -36.46
C ASP A 191 20.70 -1.77 -36.31
N ALA A 192 19.89 -2.76 -36.72
CA ALA A 192 20.24 -4.17 -36.56
C ALA A 192 21.37 -4.63 -37.49
N ASP A 193 21.50 -4.03 -38.67
CA ASP A 193 22.56 -4.37 -39.62
C ASP A 193 23.91 -3.79 -39.15
N GLU A 194 23.93 -2.57 -38.61
CA GLU A 194 25.10 -1.99 -37.95
C GLU A 194 25.52 -2.80 -36.72
N PHE A 195 24.56 -3.20 -35.88
CA PHE A 195 24.83 -4.04 -34.72
C PHE A 195 25.45 -5.40 -35.11
N LEU A 196 24.91 -6.03 -36.15
CA LEU A 196 25.44 -7.30 -36.66
C LEU A 196 26.82 -7.14 -37.30
N HIS A 197 27.07 -6.00 -37.96
CA HIS A 197 28.39 -5.68 -38.50
C HIS A 197 29.44 -5.61 -37.39
N ASP A 198 29.14 -4.89 -36.31
CA ASP A 198 30.05 -4.71 -35.17
C ASP A 198 30.29 -6.03 -34.42
N ILE A 199 29.28 -6.89 -34.28
CA ILE A 199 29.47 -8.24 -33.74
C ILE A 199 30.46 -9.04 -34.58
N ARG A 200 30.31 -9.04 -35.91
CA ARG A 200 31.21 -9.80 -36.81
C ARG A 200 32.63 -9.27 -36.75
N ALA A 201 32.79 -7.95 -36.79
CA ALA A 201 34.10 -7.31 -36.69
C ALA A 201 34.82 -7.69 -35.38
N LEU A 202 34.10 -7.73 -34.26
CA LEU A 202 34.65 -8.09 -32.96
C LEU A 202 34.79 -9.60 -32.72
N ALA A 203 34.05 -10.43 -33.45
CA ALA A 203 34.17 -11.90 -33.35
C ALA A 203 35.51 -12.40 -33.90
N ASP A 204 36.06 -11.70 -34.89
CA ASP A 204 37.35 -11.99 -35.52
C ASP A 204 38.56 -11.51 -34.71
N GLU A 205 38.36 -10.80 -33.59
CA GLU A 205 39.38 -10.41 -32.60
C GLU A 205 39.66 -11.49 -31.54
#